data_AF-C7MDA1-F1
#
_entry.id   AF-C7MDA1-F1
#
_cell.length_a   1.000
_cell.length_b   1.000
_cell.length_c   1.000
_cell.angle_alpha   90.00
_cell.angle_beta   90.00
_cell.angle_gamma   90.00
#
_symmetry.space_group_name_H-M   'P 1'
#
loop_
_entity.id
_entity.type
_entity.pdbx_description
1 polymer ?
#
loop_
_entity_poly.entity_id
_entity_poly.type
_entity_poly.pdbx_seq_one_letter_code
_entity_poly.pdbx_strand_id
1 'polypeptide(L)'
;MVDMSAPSLFHSARTGASGDEMFAPDGSVRPTYQALHDALDGLGLEEFRARSESLARSYLDQGITFDYAGEERPFPIDAIPRVIAAEEWRRVSAGVGQRVRALERFLDDLYNDQSAISDGVIPVELVTSSTYVVDAMRGYSPPGGVRIHVSGIDLVRDGDGEFRVLEDNVRTPSGVSYVLSNRRAMAQGFPELFADRPVRRVGEYPGRLLSALQAAAPDIAGEEATVVVLTPGRYNSAYFEHSLLARTMGVDLVEASDLVERNERIYMRTTAGLRRVDVIYKRTDDDFIDPEVFRPDSMLGVPGLVRSILAGNVVVANAIGNGIGDDKLTYTYVPDLIRYYLGEEPTLPNVDTWRLEDPEARAEVLDRLDELVVKPVDGSGGKGIVIGPAASRAELDALRERLLEDPRGWIAQPVVQLSTIPTLVEEGPESRHVDLRPFALNSGDDVWVLPGGLTRVALPRGEMIVNSSRGGGSKDTWVLAADHAASGPAASPVRAQSQASLEEGIEDPTDDSYDEFEDPREEHGAERADEPDPVTSAIPLIDVEEAPHDAQ
;
A
#
# COMPACT_ATOMS: atom_id res chain seq x y z
N MET A 1 2.93 4.34 53.30
CA MET A 1 3.39 4.65 51.95
C MET A 1 2.63 3.74 51.03
N VAL A 2 1.56 4.25 50.42
CA VAL A 2 0.87 3.56 49.34
C VAL A 2 1.71 3.87 48.11
N ASP A 3 2.29 2.82 47.53
CA ASP A 3 3.00 2.91 46.27
C ASP A 3 1.95 3.22 45.18
N MET A 4 1.74 4.50 44.92
CA MET A 4 0.91 4.97 43.81
C MET A 4 1.75 4.87 42.54
N SER A 5 2.02 3.64 42.07
CA SER A 5 2.53 3.46 40.71
C SER A 5 1.46 4.02 39.78
N ALA A 6 1.80 4.98 38.94
CA ALA A 6 0.91 5.45 37.89
C ALA A 6 0.36 4.23 37.13
N PRO A 7 -0.93 4.19 36.78
CA PRO A 7 -1.48 3.07 36.02
C PRO A 7 -0.71 2.92 34.71
N SER A 8 -0.29 1.69 34.41
CA SER A 8 0.42 1.34 33.17
C SER A 8 -0.33 1.87 31.96
N LEU A 9 0.41 2.35 30.96
CA LEU A 9 -0.12 2.85 29.70
C LEU A 9 -1.09 1.84 29.05
N PHE A 10 -0.84 0.55 29.21
CA PHE A 10 -1.60 -0.52 28.55
C PHE A 10 -2.65 -1.21 29.43
N HIS A 11 -3.08 -0.59 30.54
CA HIS A 11 -4.00 -1.23 31.48
C HIS A 11 -5.29 -1.75 30.82
N SER A 12 -5.91 -0.95 29.93
CA SER A 12 -7.15 -1.30 29.22
C SER A 12 -6.95 -2.31 28.09
N ALA A 13 -5.77 -2.32 27.45
CA ALA A 13 -5.46 -3.27 26.37
C ALA A 13 -5.24 -4.71 26.87
N ARG A 14 -4.88 -4.89 28.15
CA ARG A 14 -4.62 -6.22 28.73
C ARG A 14 -5.88 -7.09 28.89
N THR A 15 -7.08 -6.52 28.86
CA THR A 15 -8.32 -7.20 29.29
C THR A 15 -9.16 -7.81 28.15
N GLY A 16 -8.66 -7.87 26.92
CA GLY A 16 -9.39 -8.42 25.75
C GLY A 16 -8.62 -9.39 24.85
N ALA A 17 -7.49 -9.93 25.30
CA ALA A 17 -6.38 -10.39 24.46
C ALA A 17 -6.46 -11.81 23.84
N SER A 18 -7.60 -12.23 23.29
CA SER A 18 -7.56 -13.38 22.35
C SER A 18 -7.12 -12.85 20.98
N GLY A 19 -5.93 -13.26 20.52
CA GLY A 19 -5.38 -12.84 19.21
C GLY A 19 -4.66 -11.49 19.18
N ASP A 20 -4.30 -10.90 20.33
CA ASP A 20 -3.51 -9.66 20.37
C ASP A 20 -2.02 -9.93 20.05
N GLU A 21 -1.41 -9.04 19.24
CA GLU A 21 -0.01 -9.18 18.81
C GLU A 21 0.99 -8.68 19.85
N MET A 22 0.59 -7.83 20.79
CA MET A 22 1.44 -7.34 21.89
C MET A 22 1.30 -8.22 23.14
N PHE A 23 0.07 -8.61 23.47
CA PHE A 23 -0.25 -9.38 24.68
C PHE A 23 -0.58 -10.84 24.37
N ALA A 24 -0.09 -11.75 25.20
CA ALA A 24 -0.51 -13.15 25.19
C ALA A 24 -1.88 -13.31 25.90
N PRO A 25 -2.58 -14.44 25.71
CA PRO A 25 -3.90 -14.67 26.34
C PRO A 25 -3.91 -14.61 27.87
N ASP A 26 -2.75 -14.82 28.51
CA ASP A 26 -2.57 -14.70 29.97
C ASP A 26 -2.30 -13.25 30.44
N GLY A 27 -2.29 -12.29 29.51
CA GLY A 27 -2.02 -10.87 29.75
C GLY A 27 -0.52 -10.51 29.82
N SER A 28 0.38 -11.47 29.63
CA SER A 28 1.82 -11.20 29.56
C SER A 28 2.20 -10.52 28.23
N VAL A 29 3.28 -9.72 28.24
CA VAL A 29 3.79 -9.08 27.02
C VAL A 29 4.58 -10.12 26.22
N ARG A 30 4.32 -10.21 24.92
CA ARG A 30 5.06 -11.12 24.04
C ARG A 30 6.51 -10.66 23.88
N PRO A 31 7.50 -11.57 23.80
CA PRO A 31 8.92 -11.21 23.70
C PRO A 31 9.24 -10.21 22.57
N THR A 32 8.61 -10.37 21.40
CA THR A 32 8.77 -9.48 20.24
C THR A 32 8.41 -8.02 20.55
N TYR A 33 7.51 -7.80 21.51
CA TYR A 33 7.00 -6.49 21.90
C TYR A 33 7.59 -5.96 23.21
N GLN A 34 8.28 -6.79 24.01
CA GLN A 34 8.74 -6.43 25.36
C GLN A 34 9.48 -5.09 25.40
N ALA A 35 10.48 -4.92 24.55
CA ALA A 35 11.24 -3.68 24.51
C ALA A 35 10.36 -2.47 24.15
N LEU A 36 9.48 -2.60 23.13
CA LEU A 36 8.56 -1.54 22.73
C LEU A 36 7.60 -1.17 23.86
N HIS A 37 7.00 -2.17 24.51
CA HIS A 37 6.13 -1.99 25.65
C HIS A 37 6.83 -1.20 26.76
N ASP A 38 8.04 -1.61 27.18
CA ASP A 38 8.74 -0.98 28.30
C ASP A 38 9.12 0.47 28.01
N ALA A 39 9.49 0.79 26.76
CA ALA A 39 9.80 2.16 26.37
C ALA A 39 8.54 3.05 26.33
N LEU A 40 7.42 2.54 25.81
CA LEU A 40 6.16 3.28 25.77
C LEU A 40 5.56 3.45 27.18
N ASP A 41 5.57 2.40 28.01
CA ASP A 41 5.09 2.45 29.39
C ASP A 41 5.93 3.42 30.24
N GLY A 42 7.24 3.50 29.98
CA GLY A 42 8.15 4.45 30.62
C GLY A 42 7.91 5.93 30.30
N LEU A 43 7.27 6.26 29.18
CA LEU A 43 6.87 7.64 28.84
C LEU A 43 5.67 8.10 29.68
N GLY A 44 4.76 7.19 30.00
CA GLY A 44 3.46 7.49 30.59
C GLY A 44 2.45 8.08 29.61
N LEU A 45 1.18 8.03 29.98
CA LEU A 45 0.04 8.34 29.09
C LEU A 45 -0.03 9.81 28.66
N GLU A 46 0.32 10.75 29.55
CA GLU A 46 0.23 12.19 29.27
C GLU A 46 1.24 12.61 28.20
N GLU A 47 2.51 12.25 28.38
CA GLU A 47 3.58 12.52 27.41
C GLU A 47 3.31 11.81 26.09
N PHE A 48 2.88 10.54 26.13
CA PHE A 48 2.55 9.78 24.94
C PHE A 48 1.43 10.43 24.12
N ARG A 49 0.36 10.93 24.78
CA ARG A 49 -0.72 11.66 24.12
C ARG A 49 -0.23 12.97 23.51
N ALA A 50 0.53 13.77 24.26
CA ALA A 50 1.04 15.06 23.77
C ALA A 50 1.89 14.90 22.50
N ARG A 51 2.75 13.87 22.46
CA ARG A 51 3.55 13.57 21.27
C ARG A 51 2.72 13.00 20.11
N SER A 52 1.73 12.17 20.41
CA SER A 52 0.81 11.64 19.40
C SER A 52 0.01 12.76 18.73
N GLU A 53 -0.46 13.75 19.49
CA GLU A 53 -1.11 14.95 18.95
C GLU A 53 -0.17 15.77 18.08
N SER A 54 1.09 15.97 18.51
CA SER A 54 2.10 16.66 17.71
C SER A 54 2.39 15.93 16.39
N LEU A 55 2.43 14.61 16.43
CA LEU A 55 2.64 13.76 15.25
C LEU A 55 1.44 13.83 14.29
N ALA A 56 0.20 13.80 14.80
CA ALA A 56 -1.00 14.00 14.00
C ALA A 56 -1.08 15.40 13.35
N ARG A 57 -0.67 16.46 14.06
CA ARG A 57 -0.57 17.81 13.48
C ARG A 57 0.48 17.88 12.37
N SER A 58 1.62 17.22 12.54
CA SER A 58 2.65 17.16 11.49
C SER A 58 2.16 16.48 10.20
N TYR A 59 1.26 15.48 10.31
CA TYR A 59 0.64 14.83 9.15
C TYR A 59 -0.24 15.79 8.36
N LEU A 60 -1.05 16.56 9.09
CA LEU A 60 -1.87 17.63 8.53
C LEU A 60 -1.02 18.67 7.80
N ASP A 61 0.03 19.16 8.45
CA ASP A 61 0.93 20.19 7.86
C ASP A 61 1.66 19.69 6.61
N GLN A 62 1.93 18.39 6.52
CA GLN A 62 2.56 17.75 5.35
C GLN A 62 1.56 17.42 4.22
N GLY A 63 0.27 17.68 4.42
CA GLY A 63 -0.79 17.36 3.46
C GLY A 63 -0.99 15.85 3.27
N ILE A 64 -0.70 15.04 4.30
CA ILE A 64 -0.94 13.60 4.27
C ILE A 64 -2.43 13.35 4.49
N THR A 65 -3.19 13.35 3.40
CA THR A 65 -4.64 13.15 3.40
C THR A 65 -5.03 11.81 2.79
N PHE A 66 -6.29 11.42 2.98
CA PHE A 66 -6.95 10.30 2.31
C PHE A 66 -8.38 10.69 1.97
N ASP A 67 -9.00 10.00 1.02
CA ASP A 67 -10.41 10.18 0.71
C ASP A 67 -11.30 9.43 1.70
N TYR A 68 -12.16 10.20 2.37
CA TYR A 68 -13.22 9.69 3.22
C TYR A 68 -14.56 10.19 2.68
N ALA A 69 -15.31 9.30 2.01
CA ALA A 69 -16.62 9.61 1.46
C ALA A 69 -16.64 10.82 0.51
N GLY A 70 -15.57 11.05 -0.27
CA GLY A 70 -15.44 12.18 -1.18
C GLY A 70 -14.83 13.45 -0.57
N GLU A 71 -14.48 13.43 0.73
CA GLU A 71 -13.77 14.51 1.41
C GLU A 71 -12.32 14.10 1.72
N GLU A 72 -11.36 14.98 1.42
CA GLU A 72 -9.99 14.79 1.88
C GLU A 72 -9.89 15.04 3.39
N ARG A 73 -9.48 14.01 4.14
CA ARG A 73 -9.24 14.09 5.58
C ARG A 73 -7.80 13.69 5.89
N PRO A 74 -7.18 14.23 6.96
CA PRO A 74 -5.87 13.76 7.40
C PRO A 74 -5.92 12.28 7.74
N PHE A 75 -4.96 11.51 7.22
CA PHE A 75 -4.90 10.09 7.49
C PHE A 75 -4.41 9.83 8.91
N PRO A 76 -5.25 9.26 9.81
CA PRO A 76 -4.86 9.08 11.20
C PRO A 76 -3.69 8.12 11.29
N ILE A 77 -2.66 8.50 12.03
CA ILE A 77 -1.53 7.65 12.39
C ILE A 77 -1.58 7.39 13.89
N ASP A 78 -1.55 6.12 14.24
CA ASP A 78 -1.38 5.68 15.61
C ASP A 78 0.12 5.50 15.93
N ALA A 79 0.51 6.03 17.09
CA ALA A 79 1.90 6.05 17.54
C ALA A 79 2.40 4.73 18.16
N ILE A 80 1.57 3.69 18.24
CA ILE A 80 1.96 2.34 18.68
C ILE A 80 2.25 1.51 17.42
N PRO A 81 3.53 1.28 17.07
CA PRO A 81 3.88 0.56 15.86
C PRO A 81 3.53 -0.92 15.96
N ARG A 82 3.27 -1.55 14.82
CA ARG A 82 3.19 -3.00 14.69
C ARG A 82 4.60 -3.58 14.57
N VAL A 83 4.92 -4.64 15.32
CA VAL A 83 6.26 -5.26 15.30
C VAL A 83 6.15 -6.68 14.77
N ILE A 84 6.97 -6.99 13.76
CA ILE A 84 7.06 -8.32 13.14
C ILE A 84 8.48 -8.84 13.32
N ALA A 85 8.61 -10.06 13.85
CA ALA A 85 9.92 -10.67 14.06
C ALA A 85 10.61 -11.01 12.72
N ALA A 86 11.94 -11.07 12.73
CA ALA A 86 12.74 -11.34 11.54
C ALA A 86 12.40 -12.69 10.87
N GLU A 87 12.10 -13.71 11.66
CA GLU A 87 11.73 -15.05 11.18
C GLU A 87 10.37 -15.05 10.49
N GLU A 88 9.37 -14.45 11.14
CA GLU A 88 8.02 -14.30 10.59
C GLU A 88 8.06 -13.54 9.27
N TRP A 89 8.82 -12.43 9.24
CA TRP A 89 9.00 -11.64 8.04
C TRP A 89 9.68 -12.42 6.91
N ARG A 90 10.64 -13.29 7.23
CA ARG A 90 11.30 -14.11 6.20
C ARG A 90 10.29 -14.99 5.47
N ARG A 91 9.39 -15.64 6.22
CA ARG A 91 8.30 -16.44 5.64
C ARG A 91 7.32 -15.57 4.83
N VAL A 92 6.92 -14.41 5.37
CA VAL A 92 6.05 -13.46 4.66
C VAL A 92 6.67 -13.02 3.34
N SER A 93 7.93 -12.56 3.37
CA SER A 93 8.63 -12.10 2.17
C SER A 93 8.80 -13.20 1.12
N ALA A 94 9.13 -14.42 1.53
CA ALA A 94 9.24 -15.56 0.61
C ALA A 94 7.89 -15.91 -0.02
N GLY A 95 6.81 -15.93 0.76
CA GLY A 95 5.48 -16.25 0.25
C GLY A 95 4.88 -15.16 -0.64
N VAL A 96 5.10 -13.87 -0.30
CA VAL A 96 4.73 -12.76 -1.18
C VAL A 96 5.49 -12.85 -2.51
N GLY A 97 6.80 -13.07 -2.47
CA GLY A 97 7.61 -13.24 -3.69
C GLY A 97 7.18 -14.46 -4.53
N GLN A 98 6.89 -15.60 -3.90
CA GLN A 98 6.34 -16.78 -4.57
C GLN A 98 5.01 -16.47 -5.26
N ARG A 99 4.08 -15.82 -4.55
CA ARG A 99 2.76 -15.49 -5.06
C ARG A 99 2.83 -14.55 -6.27
N VAL A 100 3.66 -13.50 -6.19
CA VAL A 100 3.87 -12.57 -7.31
C VAL A 100 4.44 -13.28 -8.53
N ARG A 101 5.42 -14.19 -8.35
CA ARG A 101 5.96 -15.00 -9.46
C ARG A 101 4.88 -15.87 -10.13
N ALA A 102 3.97 -16.46 -9.36
CA ALA A 102 2.88 -17.26 -9.92
C ALA A 102 1.85 -16.39 -10.68
N LEU A 103 1.48 -15.22 -10.13
CA LEU A 103 0.59 -14.27 -10.80
C LEU A 103 1.21 -13.70 -12.09
N GLU A 104 2.52 -13.42 -12.08
CA GLU A 104 3.27 -12.99 -13.25
C GLU A 104 3.18 -14.04 -14.38
N ARG A 105 3.44 -15.32 -14.06
CA ARG A 105 3.32 -16.44 -15.01
C ARG A 105 1.88 -16.62 -15.50
N PHE A 106 0.90 -16.48 -14.62
CA PHE A 106 -0.51 -16.56 -14.99
C PHE A 106 -0.89 -15.47 -15.99
N LEU A 107 -0.53 -14.21 -15.72
CA LEU A 107 -0.86 -13.10 -16.60
C LEU A 107 -0.13 -13.22 -17.95
N ASP A 108 1.14 -13.62 -17.96
CA ASP A 108 1.87 -13.85 -19.21
C ASP A 108 1.25 -15.00 -20.04
N ASP A 109 0.93 -16.14 -19.42
CA ASP A 109 0.26 -17.26 -20.08
C ASP A 109 -1.12 -16.87 -20.62
N LEU A 110 -1.92 -16.14 -19.84
CA LEU A 110 -3.27 -15.70 -20.22
C LEU A 110 -3.29 -14.89 -21.51
N TYR A 111 -2.29 -14.01 -21.70
CA TYR A 111 -2.18 -13.17 -22.89
C TYR A 111 -1.47 -13.85 -24.05
N ASN A 112 -0.84 -15.01 -23.82
CA ASN A 112 -0.08 -15.77 -24.81
C ASN A 112 -0.66 -17.17 -25.03
N ASP A 113 -0.02 -18.21 -24.46
CA ASP A 113 -0.28 -19.63 -24.78
C ASP A 113 -1.57 -20.19 -24.14
N GLN A 114 -2.08 -19.56 -23.09
CA GLN A 114 -3.29 -19.93 -22.36
C GLN A 114 -3.28 -21.39 -21.85
N SER A 115 -2.10 -21.87 -21.47
CA SER A 115 -1.83 -23.23 -21.02
C SER A 115 -2.63 -23.60 -19.76
N ALA A 116 -2.72 -22.69 -18.78
CA ALA A 116 -3.51 -22.95 -17.56
C ALA A 116 -5.01 -23.12 -17.85
N ILE A 117 -5.50 -22.56 -18.96
CA ILE A 117 -6.88 -22.76 -19.41
C ILE A 117 -7.01 -24.10 -20.12
N SER A 118 -6.09 -24.43 -21.06
CA SER A 118 -6.15 -25.69 -21.80
C SER A 118 -5.97 -26.92 -20.90
N ASP A 119 -5.17 -26.78 -19.85
CA ASP A 119 -4.91 -27.84 -18.87
C ASP A 119 -5.97 -27.90 -17.77
N GLY A 120 -6.96 -27.00 -17.79
CA GLY A 120 -8.11 -27.00 -16.89
C GLY A 120 -7.80 -26.53 -15.47
N VAL A 121 -6.67 -25.84 -15.24
CA VAL A 121 -6.33 -25.22 -13.96
C VAL A 121 -7.22 -24.01 -13.70
N ILE A 122 -7.46 -23.20 -14.74
CA ILE A 122 -8.37 -22.07 -14.72
C ILE A 122 -9.54 -22.35 -15.68
N PRO A 123 -10.80 -22.23 -15.24
CA PRO A 123 -11.94 -22.36 -16.12
C PRO A 123 -11.95 -21.29 -17.22
N VAL A 124 -12.29 -21.68 -18.45
CA VAL A 124 -12.37 -20.72 -19.57
C VAL A 124 -13.41 -19.63 -19.29
N GLU A 125 -14.49 -19.98 -18.60
CA GLU A 125 -15.58 -19.07 -18.28
C GLU A 125 -15.11 -17.95 -17.35
N LEU A 126 -14.15 -18.21 -16.46
CA LEU A 126 -13.56 -17.18 -15.58
C LEU A 126 -12.94 -16.08 -16.43
N VAL A 127 -12.17 -16.46 -17.44
CA VAL A 127 -11.48 -15.53 -18.35
C VAL A 127 -12.47 -14.83 -19.28
N THR A 128 -13.35 -15.56 -19.97
CA THR A 128 -14.23 -14.97 -21.00
C THR A 128 -15.28 -14.01 -20.44
N SER A 129 -15.53 -14.09 -19.13
CA SER A 129 -16.49 -13.25 -18.44
C SER A 129 -15.89 -12.02 -17.76
N SER A 130 -14.56 -12.00 -17.63
CA SER A 130 -13.87 -10.94 -16.89
C SER A 130 -13.82 -9.68 -17.75
N THR A 131 -14.28 -8.56 -17.20
CA THR A 131 -14.17 -7.25 -17.85
C THR A 131 -12.75 -6.69 -17.84
N TYR A 132 -11.84 -7.34 -17.10
CA TYR A 132 -10.44 -6.91 -16.97
C TYR A 132 -9.52 -7.49 -18.05
N VAL A 133 -10.00 -8.43 -18.87
CA VAL A 133 -9.21 -8.98 -19.97
C VAL A 133 -9.24 -8.03 -21.16
N VAL A 134 -8.12 -7.36 -21.41
CA VAL A 134 -7.98 -6.44 -22.55
C VAL A 134 -7.54 -7.18 -23.81
N ASP A 135 -8.47 -7.49 -24.72
CA ASP A 135 -8.17 -8.24 -25.96
C ASP A 135 -7.11 -7.57 -26.85
N ALA A 136 -7.02 -6.23 -26.83
CA ALA A 136 -6.00 -5.48 -27.57
C ALA A 136 -4.56 -5.80 -27.12
N MET A 137 -4.38 -6.39 -25.93
CA MET A 137 -3.09 -6.78 -25.37
C MET A 137 -2.74 -8.26 -25.62
N ARG A 138 -3.54 -9.01 -26.39
CA ARG A 138 -3.22 -10.41 -26.72
C ARG A 138 -1.93 -10.52 -27.54
N GLY A 139 -1.09 -11.49 -27.19
CA GLY A 139 0.24 -11.71 -27.76
C GLY A 139 1.29 -10.71 -27.29
N TYR A 140 0.97 -9.81 -26.35
CA TYR A 140 1.93 -8.87 -25.80
C TYR A 140 2.72 -9.50 -24.64
N SER A 141 4.03 -9.60 -24.83
CA SER A 141 4.99 -9.85 -23.76
C SER A 141 5.84 -8.60 -23.52
N PRO A 142 5.86 -8.05 -22.30
CA PRO A 142 6.66 -6.86 -21.99
C PRO A 142 8.17 -7.15 -22.03
N PRO A 143 9.01 -6.14 -22.31
CA PRO A 143 10.44 -6.22 -22.09
C PRO A 143 10.77 -6.71 -20.67
N GLY A 144 11.78 -7.57 -20.55
CA GLY A 144 12.14 -8.21 -19.29
C GLY A 144 11.12 -9.22 -18.74
N GLY A 145 9.99 -9.44 -19.43
CA GLY A 145 8.95 -10.38 -19.00
C GLY A 145 8.21 -9.95 -17.73
N VAL A 146 8.20 -8.66 -17.41
CA VAL A 146 7.57 -8.11 -16.19
C VAL A 146 6.27 -7.39 -16.53
N ARG A 147 5.14 -7.96 -16.10
CA ARG A 147 3.82 -7.34 -16.13
C ARG A 147 3.49 -6.69 -14.78
N ILE A 148 3.89 -7.30 -13.67
CA ILE A 148 3.59 -6.84 -12.30
C ILE A 148 4.85 -6.21 -11.70
N HIS A 149 5.11 -4.94 -12.02
CA HIS A 149 6.28 -4.21 -11.49
C HIS A 149 6.12 -3.89 -10.00
N VAL A 150 4.90 -3.54 -9.58
CA VAL A 150 4.54 -3.26 -8.19
C VAL A 150 3.33 -4.10 -7.81
N SER A 151 3.38 -4.75 -6.66
CA SER A 151 2.22 -5.45 -6.10
C SER A 151 2.02 -5.07 -4.64
N GLY A 152 0.76 -5.03 -4.21
CA GLY A 152 0.36 -4.95 -2.81
C GLY A 152 -0.40 -6.22 -2.44
N ILE A 153 0.09 -6.99 -1.48
CA ILE A 153 -0.56 -8.25 -1.07
C ILE A 153 -1.15 -8.03 0.32
N ASP A 154 -2.47 -8.06 0.45
CA ASP A 154 -3.13 -7.84 1.73
C ASP A 154 -3.07 -9.12 2.56
N LEU A 155 -2.54 -8.98 3.78
CA LEU A 155 -2.33 -10.05 4.73
C LEU A 155 -3.08 -9.75 6.02
N VAL A 156 -3.62 -10.80 6.60
CA VAL A 156 -4.19 -10.78 7.94
C VAL A 156 -3.48 -11.83 8.78
N ARG A 157 -3.39 -11.60 10.09
CA ARG A 157 -2.96 -12.64 11.03
C ARG A 157 -4.23 -13.20 11.67
N ASP A 158 -4.41 -14.51 11.59
CA ASP A 158 -5.59 -15.19 12.15
C ASP A 158 -5.44 -15.46 13.66
N GLY A 159 -6.47 -16.07 14.25
CA GLY A 159 -6.50 -16.42 15.68
C GLY A 159 -5.42 -17.42 16.12
N ASP A 160 -4.87 -18.20 15.18
CA ASP A 160 -3.77 -19.14 15.42
C ASP A 160 -2.39 -18.47 15.26
N GLY A 161 -2.37 -17.20 14.84
CA GLY A 161 -1.16 -16.40 14.67
C GLY A 161 -0.51 -16.56 13.29
N GLU A 162 -1.14 -17.24 12.34
CA GLU A 162 -0.63 -17.45 10.98
C GLU A 162 -1.04 -16.30 10.06
N PHE A 163 -0.12 -15.91 9.17
CA PHE A 163 -0.41 -14.93 8.12
C PHE A 163 -1.15 -15.59 6.96
N ARG A 164 -2.30 -15.01 6.58
CA ARG A 164 -3.11 -15.43 5.44
C ARG A 164 -3.27 -14.29 4.44
N VAL A 165 -3.27 -14.62 3.16
CA VAL A 165 -3.55 -13.66 2.09
C VAL A 165 -5.06 -13.40 2.03
N LEU A 166 -5.46 -12.14 2.09
CA LEU A 166 -6.84 -11.70 1.98
C LEU A 166 -7.18 -11.24 0.56
N GLU A 167 -6.28 -10.50 -0.09
CA GLU A 167 -6.49 -9.88 -1.39
C GLU A 167 -5.14 -9.58 -2.07
N ASP A 168 -5.13 -9.63 -3.40
CA ASP A 168 -3.99 -9.22 -4.23
C ASP A 168 -4.28 -7.85 -4.83
N ASN A 169 -3.24 -7.06 -5.13
CA ASN A 169 -3.39 -5.78 -5.82
C ASN A 169 -2.25 -5.67 -6.83
N VAL A 170 -2.54 -5.96 -8.10
CA VAL A 170 -1.57 -6.01 -9.21
C VAL A 170 -1.91 -5.05 -10.35
N ARG A 171 -2.94 -4.22 -10.18
CA ARG A 171 -3.24 -3.05 -11.01
C ARG A 171 -2.37 -1.84 -10.62
N THR A 172 -2.91 -0.95 -9.79
CA THR A 172 -2.30 0.33 -9.38
C THR A 172 -2.22 0.40 -7.85
N PRO A 173 -1.49 -0.53 -7.20
CA PRO A 173 -1.47 -0.61 -5.73
C PRO A 173 -1.00 0.70 -5.11
N SER A 174 -1.72 1.16 -4.09
CA SER A 174 -1.44 2.38 -3.35
C SER A 174 -1.20 2.10 -1.86
N GLY A 175 -0.56 3.07 -1.20
CA GLY A 175 -0.38 3.10 0.25
C GLY A 175 1.08 3.12 0.72
N VAL A 176 2.04 2.98 -0.20
CA VAL A 176 3.48 2.98 0.15
C VAL A 176 3.95 4.35 0.63
N SER A 177 3.31 5.43 0.18
CA SER A 177 3.59 6.77 0.69
C SER A 177 3.37 6.86 2.20
N TYR A 178 2.28 6.28 2.70
CA TYR A 178 2.01 6.19 4.14
C TYR A 178 3.07 5.34 4.85
N VAL A 179 3.59 4.26 4.25
CA VAL A 179 4.68 3.48 4.87
C VAL A 179 5.93 4.34 5.08
N LEU A 180 6.33 5.11 4.07
CA LEU A 180 7.50 5.99 4.13
C LEU A 180 7.28 7.15 5.12
N SER A 181 6.10 7.77 5.07
CA SER A 181 5.72 8.87 5.96
C SER A 181 5.62 8.40 7.42
N ASN A 182 4.98 7.25 7.67
CA ASN A 182 4.84 6.64 9.00
C ASN A 182 6.20 6.40 9.62
N ARG A 183 7.13 5.79 8.89
CA ARG A 183 8.49 5.58 9.41
C ARG A 183 9.19 6.90 9.74
N ARG A 184 9.10 7.89 8.84
CA ARG A 184 9.76 9.18 9.03
C ARG A 184 9.21 9.91 10.25
N ALA A 185 7.89 9.95 10.39
CA ALA A 185 7.24 10.63 11.49
C ALA A 185 7.49 9.95 12.84
N MET A 186 7.43 8.61 12.88
CA MET A 186 7.79 7.86 14.08
C MET A 186 9.24 8.12 14.50
N ALA A 187 10.18 8.15 13.56
CA ALA A 187 11.59 8.45 13.85
C ALA A 187 11.81 9.89 14.37
N GLN A 188 10.94 10.83 14.00
CA GLN A 188 10.99 12.23 14.47
C GLN A 188 10.29 12.42 15.81
N GLY A 189 9.11 11.83 16.00
CA GLY A 189 8.30 12.01 17.22
C GLY A 189 8.74 11.12 18.39
N PHE A 190 9.35 9.97 18.10
CA PHE A 190 9.73 8.97 19.09
C PHE A 190 11.11 8.35 18.80
N PRO A 191 12.19 9.15 18.68
CA PRO A 191 13.53 8.66 18.34
C PRO A 191 14.07 7.60 19.31
N GLU A 192 13.72 7.68 20.60
CA GLU A 192 14.09 6.70 21.62
C GLU A 192 13.52 5.30 21.35
N LEU A 193 12.42 5.21 20.60
CA LEU A 193 11.86 3.92 20.24
C LEU A 193 12.68 3.22 19.12
N PHE A 194 13.65 3.90 18.51
CA PHE A 194 14.55 3.30 17.52
C PHE A 194 15.95 2.98 18.07
N ALA A 195 16.37 3.60 19.18
CA ALA A 195 17.74 3.54 19.67
C ALA A 195 18.22 2.10 19.99
N ASP A 196 17.34 1.27 20.54
CA ASP A 196 17.68 -0.10 21.00
C ASP A 196 17.05 -1.20 20.13
N ARG A 197 16.56 -0.88 18.92
CA ARG A 197 15.83 -1.83 18.08
C ARG A 197 16.42 -1.89 16.67
N PRO A 198 16.79 -3.07 16.17
CA PRO A 198 17.30 -3.20 14.82
C PRO A 198 16.16 -3.18 13.80
N VAL A 199 15.42 -2.07 13.69
CA VAL A 199 14.31 -1.92 12.74
C VAL A 199 14.87 -1.75 11.32
N ARG A 200 14.44 -2.60 10.39
CA ARG A 200 14.87 -2.52 8.97
C ARG A 200 14.36 -1.23 8.31
N ARG A 201 15.18 -0.65 7.43
CA ARG A 201 14.85 0.59 6.72
C ARG A 201 13.83 0.33 5.60
N VAL A 202 12.96 1.31 5.38
CA VAL A 202 11.97 1.31 4.27
C VAL A 202 12.28 2.37 3.20
N GLY A 203 13.17 3.32 3.50
CA GLY A 203 13.49 4.45 2.62
C GLY A 203 14.20 4.10 1.31
N GLU A 204 14.62 2.84 1.12
CA GLU A 204 15.21 2.37 -0.14
C GLU A 204 14.15 2.10 -1.24
N TYR A 205 12.86 2.12 -0.89
CA TYR A 205 11.78 1.79 -1.82
C TYR A 205 11.78 2.64 -3.10
N PRO A 206 11.83 4.01 -3.07
CA PRO A 206 11.77 4.80 -4.30
C PRO A 206 12.95 4.51 -5.24
N GLY A 207 14.16 4.37 -4.69
CA GLY A 207 15.34 4.03 -5.49
C GLY A 207 15.22 2.66 -6.16
N ARG A 208 14.74 1.64 -5.42
CA ARG A 208 14.51 0.31 -5.98
C ARG A 208 13.39 0.30 -7.02
N LEU A 209 12.32 1.06 -6.80
CA LEU A 209 11.24 1.21 -7.77
C LEU A 209 11.77 1.83 -9.07
N LEU A 210 12.54 2.92 -8.99
CA LEU A 210 13.16 3.52 -10.16
C LEU A 210 14.07 2.54 -10.89
N SER A 211 14.92 1.80 -10.17
CA SER A 211 15.79 0.79 -10.79
C SER A 211 15.00 -0.31 -11.49
N ALA A 212 13.91 -0.80 -10.89
CA ALA A 212 13.04 -1.80 -11.52
C ALA A 212 12.34 -1.26 -12.78
N LEU A 213 11.87 0.00 -12.74
CA LEU A 213 11.27 0.66 -13.90
C LEU A 213 12.29 0.87 -15.03
N GLN A 214 13.52 1.29 -14.70
CA GLN A 214 14.59 1.46 -15.68
C GLN A 214 15.02 0.12 -16.30
N ALA A 215 15.04 -0.96 -15.52
CA ALA A 215 15.34 -2.30 -16.01
C ALA A 215 14.29 -2.83 -17.00
N ALA A 216 13.05 -2.33 -16.91
CA ALA A 216 11.96 -2.66 -17.83
C ALA A 216 11.96 -1.82 -19.11
N ALA A 217 12.91 -0.90 -19.31
CA ALA A 217 12.95 -0.06 -20.49
C ALA A 217 13.06 -0.89 -21.79
N PRO A 218 12.42 -0.47 -22.89
CA PRO A 218 12.50 -1.18 -24.16
C PRO A 218 13.93 -1.12 -24.74
N ASP A 219 14.30 -2.08 -25.59
CA ASP A 219 15.64 -2.15 -26.23
C ASP A 219 16.01 -0.89 -27.02
N ILE A 220 15.02 -0.12 -27.46
CA ILE A 220 15.22 1.15 -28.18
C ILE A 220 15.59 2.32 -27.25
N ALA A 221 15.56 2.11 -25.93
CA ALA A 221 15.98 3.07 -24.92
C ALA A 221 17.47 3.44 -25.13
N GLY A 222 17.82 4.68 -24.78
CA GLY A 222 19.22 5.10 -24.75
C GLY A 222 19.95 4.52 -23.53
N GLU A 223 21.17 5.01 -23.28
CA GLU A 223 21.93 4.62 -22.07
C GLU A 223 21.20 4.99 -20.77
N GLU A 224 20.41 6.06 -20.78
CA GLU A 224 19.53 6.46 -19.68
C GLU A 224 18.06 6.44 -20.12
N ALA A 225 17.30 5.49 -19.60
CA ALA A 225 15.86 5.41 -19.83
C ALA A 225 15.11 6.55 -19.14
N THR A 226 14.30 7.29 -19.89
CA THR A 226 13.42 8.33 -19.34
C THR A 226 12.17 7.69 -18.76
N VAL A 227 12.08 7.72 -17.43
CA VAL A 227 10.93 7.25 -16.65
C VAL A 227 10.07 8.44 -16.24
N VAL A 228 8.74 8.31 -16.33
CA VAL A 228 7.78 9.32 -15.83
C VAL A 228 6.69 8.66 -14.98
N VAL A 229 6.08 9.42 -14.08
CA VAL A 229 4.86 9.01 -13.34
C VAL A 229 3.65 9.68 -13.97
N LEU A 230 2.77 8.90 -14.59
CA LEU A 230 1.52 9.41 -15.17
C LEU A 230 0.43 9.43 -14.11
N THR A 231 -0.06 10.64 -13.80
CA THR A 231 -1.11 10.88 -12.80
C THR A 231 -2.41 11.36 -13.45
N PRO A 232 -3.59 11.00 -12.90
CA PRO A 232 -4.87 11.56 -13.31
C PRO A 232 -5.09 13.01 -12.82
N GLY A 233 -4.11 13.58 -12.09
CA GLY A 233 -4.13 14.96 -11.60
C GLY A 233 -4.60 15.11 -10.16
N ARG A 234 -4.64 16.37 -9.70
CA ARG A 234 -4.82 16.74 -8.27
C ARG A 234 -6.15 16.33 -7.63
N TYR A 235 -7.17 16.03 -8.43
CA TYR A 235 -8.49 15.65 -7.93
C TYR A 235 -8.60 14.14 -7.61
N ASN A 236 -7.50 13.41 -7.78
CA ASN A 236 -7.42 12.01 -7.37
C ASN A 236 -6.93 11.92 -5.93
N SER A 237 -7.59 11.09 -5.13
CA SER A 237 -7.29 10.91 -3.71
C SER A 237 -5.89 10.41 -3.39
N ALA A 238 -5.23 9.73 -4.34
CA ALA A 238 -3.87 9.24 -4.21
C ALA A 238 -2.82 10.21 -4.80
N TYR A 239 -3.21 11.42 -5.22
CA TYR A 239 -2.28 12.38 -5.85
C TYR A 239 -1.07 12.73 -4.96
N PHE A 240 -1.26 12.81 -3.64
CA PHE A 240 -0.16 12.97 -2.69
C PHE A 240 0.90 11.87 -2.87
N GLU A 241 0.49 10.62 -3.00
CA GLU A 241 1.41 9.50 -3.22
C GLU A 241 2.12 9.61 -4.56
N HIS A 242 1.41 10.00 -5.61
CA HIS A 242 1.99 10.12 -6.97
C HIS A 242 3.11 11.16 -6.96
N SER A 243 2.84 12.32 -6.37
CA SER A 243 3.81 13.42 -6.26
C SER A 243 4.99 13.09 -5.34
N LEU A 244 4.75 12.40 -4.21
CA LEU A 244 5.80 11.95 -3.31
C LEU A 244 6.74 10.97 -4.01
N LEU A 245 6.20 9.96 -4.70
CA LEU A 245 6.99 8.96 -5.39
C LEU A 245 7.77 9.57 -6.55
N ALA A 246 7.15 10.40 -7.39
CA ALA A 246 7.85 11.09 -8.48
C ALA A 246 9.03 11.92 -7.95
N ARG A 247 8.79 12.74 -6.90
CA ARG A 247 9.82 13.58 -6.27
C ARG A 247 10.94 12.76 -5.64
N THR A 248 10.63 11.66 -4.96
CA THR A 248 11.64 10.83 -4.26
C THR A 248 12.42 9.93 -5.20
N MET A 249 11.83 9.52 -6.33
CA MET A 249 12.56 8.88 -7.43
C MET A 249 13.38 9.89 -8.23
N GLY A 250 13.03 11.18 -8.21
CA GLY A 250 13.68 12.20 -9.04
C GLY A 250 13.26 12.13 -10.51
N VAL A 251 12.00 11.77 -10.77
CA VAL A 251 11.41 11.69 -12.11
C VAL A 251 10.27 12.68 -12.28
N ASP A 252 9.90 12.97 -13.53
CA ASP A 252 8.81 13.87 -13.84
C ASP A 252 7.44 13.27 -13.48
N LEU A 253 6.62 14.07 -12.79
CA LEU A 253 5.19 13.81 -12.61
C LEU A 253 4.44 14.48 -13.76
N VAL A 254 3.71 13.71 -14.56
CA VAL A 254 3.07 14.17 -15.80
C VAL A 254 1.59 13.85 -15.81
N GLU A 255 0.79 14.74 -16.40
CA GLU A 255 -0.59 14.44 -16.80
C GLU A 255 -0.62 14.04 -18.29
N ALA A 256 -1.76 13.52 -18.76
CA ALA A 256 -1.89 13.05 -20.14
C ALA A 256 -1.65 14.17 -21.18
N SER A 257 -2.00 15.41 -20.84
CA SER A 257 -1.81 16.60 -21.67
C SER A 257 -0.34 16.97 -21.91
N ASP A 258 0.55 16.55 -21.01
CA ASP A 258 1.99 16.74 -21.12
C ASP A 258 2.63 15.74 -22.09
N LEU A 259 1.92 14.65 -22.41
CA LEU A 259 2.39 13.59 -23.28
C LEU A 259 1.78 13.72 -24.69
N VAL A 260 2.51 13.23 -25.68
CA VAL A 260 2.05 13.16 -27.07
C VAL A 260 2.64 11.95 -27.77
N GLU A 261 1.78 11.22 -28.49
CA GLU A 261 2.20 10.14 -29.38
C GLU A 261 2.64 10.72 -30.74
N ARG A 262 3.80 10.26 -31.24
CA ARG A 262 4.26 10.50 -32.61
C ARG A 262 5.03 9.31 -33.16
N ASN A 263 4.52 8.71 -34.24
CA ASN A 263 5.13 7.55 -34.90
C ASN A 263 5.34 6.39 -33.93
N GLU A 264 4.29 6.04 -33.19
CA GLU A 264 4.22 4.93 -32.23
C GLU A 264 5.19 5.11 -31.06
N ARG A 265 5.58 6.35 -30.75
CA ARG A 265 6.48 6.71 -29.65
C ARG A 265 5.85 7.80 -28.81
N ILE A 266 6.07 7.74 -27.50
CA ILE A 266 5.57 8.73 -26.55
C ILE A 266 6.65 9.76 -26.26
N TYR A 267 6.24 11.03 -26.27
CA TYR A 267 7.10 12.15 -25.92
C TYR A 267 6.43 13.02 -24.87
N MET A 268 7.24 13.51 -23.92
CA MET A 268 6.87 14.56 -22.99
C MET A 268 7.19 15.93 -23.59
N ARG A 269 6.27 16.87 -23.42
CA ARG A 269 6.44 18.27 -23.81
C ARG A 269 7.32 18.99 -22.79
N THR A 270 8.42 19.58 -23.26
CA THR A 270 9.28 20.43 -22.43
C THR A 270 9.49 21.78 -23.11
N THR A 271 9.99 22.76 -22.36
CA THR A 271 10.37 24.07 -22.92
C THR A 271 11.49 23.97 -23.95
N ALA A 272 12.36 22.96 -23.85
CA ALA A 272 13.44 22.68 -24.80
C ALA A 272 12.99 21.84 -26.02
N GLY A 273 11.74 21.40 -26.06
CA GLY A 273 11.19 20.54 -27.11
C GLY A 273 10.65 19.22 -26.58
N LEU A 274 10.47 18.25 -27.48
CA LEU A 274 9.95 16.93 -27.12
C LEU A 274 11.07 16.04 -26.58
N ARG A 275 10.87 15.49 -25.38
CA ARG A 275 11.74 14.45 -24.79
C ARG A 275 11.05 13.10 -24.89
N ARG A 276 11.72 12.09 -25.45
CA ARG A 276 11.14 10.74 -25.53
C ARG A 276 10.95 10.16 -24.12
N VAL A 277 9.83 9.47 -23.92
CA VAL A 277 9.53 8.71 -22.70
C VAL A 277 9.65 7.23 -23.02
N ASP A 278 10.43 6.50 -22.23
CA ASP A 278 10.71 5.08 -22.44
C ASP A 278 9.86 4.19 -21.50
N VAL A 279 9.60 4.67 -20.27
CA VAL A 279 8.81 3.95 -19.26
C VAL A 279 7.83 4.89 -18.57
N ILE A 280 6.56 4.47 -18.46
CA ILE A 280 5.50 5.19 -17.78
C ILE A 280 5.05 4.37 -16.57
N TYR A 281 5.29 4.87 -15.36
CA TYR A 281 4.65 4.35 -14.16
C TYR A 281 3.23 4.93 -14.08
N LYS A 282 2.23 4.15 -14.46
CA LYS A 282 0.83 4.59 -14.51
C LYS A 282 0.23 4.59 -13.10
N ARG A 283 -0.48 5.67 -12.78
CA ARG A 283 -1.30 5.80 -11.56
C ARG A 283 -2.78 6.01 -11.88
N THR A 284 -3.19 5.51 -13.05
CA THR A 284 -4.53 5.61 -13.62
C THR A 284 -4.98 4.22 -14.05
N ASP A 285 -6.26 3.92 -13.92
CA ASP A 285 -6.85 2.66 -14.36
C ASP A 285 -6.81 2.50 -15.89
N ASP A 286 -6.81 1.24 -16.35
CA ASP A 286 -6.69 0.89 -17.78
C ASP A 286 -7.77 1.55 -18.64
N ASP A 287 -9.01 1.61 -18.15
CA ASP A 287 -10.15 2.19 -18.87
C ASP A 287 -9.94 3.64 -19.30
N PHE A 288 -9.01 4.35 -18.64
CA PHE A 288 -8.76 5.76 -18.88
C PHE A 288 -7.41 6.03 -19.57
N ILE A 289 -6.56 5.04 -19.78
CA ILE A 289 -5.15 5.23 -20.17
C ILE A 289 -4.95 5.52 -21.67
N ASP A 290 -5.86 5.04 -22.53
CA ASP A 290 -5.83 5.27 -23.98
C ASP A 290 -7.27 5.38 -24.53
N PRO A 291 -7.73 6.58 -24.92
CA PRO A 291 -9.09 6.77 -25.42
C PRO A 291 -9.35 6.13 -26.79
N GLU A 292 -8.32 5.68 -27.52
CA GLU A 292 -8.51 4.98 -28.79
C GLU A 292 -8.86 3.50 -28.62
N VAL A 293 -8.57 2.92 -27.45
CA VAL A 293 -8.82 1.50 -27.12
C VAL A 293 -9.91 1.35 -26.07
N PHE A 294 -9.93 2.24 -25.08
CA PHE A 294 -10.84 2.16 -23.94
C PHE A 294 -11.94 3.21 -24.02
N ARG A 295 -12.05 4.08 -23.01
CA ARG A 295 -13.08 5.11 -22.93
C ARG A 295 -12.74 6.27 -23.88
N PRO A 296 -13.54 6.50 -24.94
CA PRO A 296 -13.27 7.57 -25.92
C PRO A 296 -13.46 8.97 -25.35
N ASP A 297 -14.16 9.10 -24.21
CA ASP A 297 -14.35 10.34 -23.47
C ASP A 297 -13.26 10.60 -22.42
N SER A 298 -12.28 9.69 -22.26
CA SER A 298 -11.19 9.88 -21.29
C SER A 298 -10.28 11.03 -21.69
N MET A 299 -10.06 11.95 -20.74
CA MET A 299 -9.08 13.02 -20.82
C MET A 299 -7.81 12.71 -19.99
N LEU A 300 -7.76 11.53 -19.35
CA LEU A 300 -6.69 11.13 -18.43
C LEU A 300 -5.64 10.22 -19.10
N GLY A 301 -5.85 9.89 -20.37
CA GLY A 301 -5.04 8.96 -21.15
C GLY A 301 -4.38 9.60 -22.37
N VAL A 302 -3.39 8.92 -22.92
CA VAL A 302 -2.66 9.37 -24.09
C VAL A 302 -3.16 8.61 -25.32
N PRO A 303 -3.81 9.27 -26.30
CA PRO A 303 -4.24 8.61 -27.53
C PRO A 303 -3.07 7.92 -28.24
N GLY A 304 -3.21 6.64 -28.57
CA GLY A 304 -2.19 5.87 -29.27
C GLY A 304 -1.12 5.24 -28.37
N LEU A 305 -1.32 5.28 -27.05
CA LEU A 305 -0.43 4.66 -26.09
C LEU A 305 -0.35 3.14 -26.29
N VAL A 306 -1.48 2.46 -26.45
CA VAL A 306 -1.52 0.99 -26.66
C VAL A 306 -0.78 0.61 -27.93
N ARG A 307 -0.94 1.36 -29.03
CA ARG A 307 -0.13 1.13 -30.25
C ARG A 307 1.36 1.24 -29.97
N SER A 308 1.76 2.27 -29.22
CA SER A 308 3.17 2.51 -28.88
C SER A 308 3.76 1.39 -28.02
N ILE A 309 2.95 0.83 -27.11
CA ILE A 309 3.31 -0.34 -26.30
C ILE A 309 3.50 -1.58 -27.19
N LEU A 310 2.51 -1.88 -28.05
CA LEU A 310 2.55 -3.04 -28.94
C LEU A 310 3.67 -2.96 -29.99
N ALA A 311 4.07 -1.74 -30.37
CA ALA A 311 5.24 -1.50 -31.22
C ALA A 311 6.58 -1.66 -30.47
N GLY A 312 6.57 -1.92 -29.16
CA GLY A 312 7.76 -2.11 -28.35
C GLY A 312 8.53 -0.82 -28.07
N ASN A 313 7.88 0.35 -28.19
CA ASN A 313 8.54 1.65 -28.10
C ASN A 313 8.42 2.32 -26.71
N VAL A 314 7.53 1.83 -25.85
CA VAL A 314 7.32 2.32 -24.49
C VAL A 314 6.81 1.19 -23.61
N VAL A 315 7.17 1.19 -22.32
CA VAL A 315 6.63 0.27 -21.33
C VAL A 315 5.74 1.01 -20.35
N VAL A 316 4.62 0.39 -19.98
CA VAL A 316 3.73 0.88 -18.93
C VAL A 316 3.79 -0.06 -17.74
N ALA A 317 4.10 0.50 -16.58
CA ALA A 317 4.21 -0.21 -15.31
C ALA A 317 3.07 0.22 -14.36
N ASN A 318 2.26 -0.69 -13.82
CA ASN A 318 2.10 -2.09 -14.23
C ASN A 318 1.50 -2.22 -15.64
N ALA A 319 1.64 -3.39 -16.26
CA ALA A 319 1.11 -3.65 -17.58
C ALA A 319 -0.43 -3.49 -17.63
N ILE A 320 -0.94 -3.20 -18.83
CA ILE A 320 -2.38 -3.16 -19.11
C ILE A 320 -2.92 -4.59 -19.09
N GLY A 321 -4.10 -4.79 -18.49
CA GLY A 321 -4.77 -6.09 -18.42
C GLY A 321 -4.46 -6.92 -17.17
N ASN A 322 -3.76 -6.35 -16.18
CA ASN A 322 -3.46 -7.08 -14.95
C ASN A 322 -4.68 -7.28 -14.03
N GLY A 323 -5.82 -6.63 -14.29
CA GLY A 323 -6.97 -6.62 -13.37
C GLY A 323 -7.63 -7.99 -13.15
N ILE A 324 -7.45 -8.95 -14.05
CA ILE A 324 -7.86 -10.34 -13.81
C ILE A 324 -6.98 -11.04 -12.79
N GLY A 325 -5.70 -10.65 -12.66
CA GLY A 325 -4.77 -11.24 -11.71
C GLY A 325 -5.07 -10.90 -10.24
N ASP A 326 -5.86 -9.84 -9.99
CA ASP A 326 -6.31 -9.47 -8.66
C ASP A 326 -7.84 -9.48 -8.49
N ASP A 327 -8.56 -10.12 -9.40
CA ASP A 327 -10.00 -10.33 -9.20
C ASP A 327 -10.27 -11.37 -8.10
N LYS A 328 -11.43 -11.24 -7.43
CA LYS A 328 -11.79 -12.06 -6.27
C LYS A 328 -11.99 -13.54 -6.59
N LEU A 329 -12.33 -13.88 -7.83
CA LEU A 329 -12.51 -15.26 -8.24
C LEU A 329 -11.15 -15.90 -8.54
N THR A 330 -10.29 -15.22 -9.33
CA THR A 330 -8.90 -15.62 -9.60
C THR A 330 -8.12 -15.81 -8.31
N TYR A 331 -8.32 -14.96 -7.30
CA TYR A 331 -7.76 -15.12 -5.95
C TYR A 331 -7.90 -16.55 -5.41
N THR A 332 -9.05 -17.21 -5.63
CA THR A 332 -9.31 -18.57 -5.15
C THR A 332 -8.47 -19.64 -5.84
N TYR A 333 -7.99 -19.37 -7.06
CA TYR A 333 -7.16 -20.28 -7.85
C TYR A 333 -5.67 -20.06 -7.66
N VAL A 334 -5.23 -18.97 -7.02
CA VAL A 334 -3.79 -18.67 -6.84
C VAL A 334 -2.99 -19.80 -6.18
N PRO A 335 -3.50 -20.52 -5.15
CA PRO A 335 -2.82 -21.71 -4.64
C PRO A 335 -2.53 -22.77 -5.71
N ASP A 336 -3.47 -23.00 -6.62
CA ASP A 336 -3.31 -23.96 -7.71
C ASP A 336 -2.38 -23.42 -8.81
N LEU A 337 -2.40 -22.10 -9.06
CA LEU A 337 -1.45 -21.44 -9.97
C LEU A 337 0.00 -21.53 -9.44
N ILE A 338 0.21 -21.40 -8.13
CA ILE A 338 1.53 -21.60 -7.51
C ILE A 338 2.02 -23.04 -7.77
N ARG A 339 1.17 -24.04 -7.54
CA ARG A 339 1.51 -25.45 -7.80
C ARG A 339 1.78 -25.70 -9.28
N TYR A 340 0.94 -25.15 -10.16
CA TYR A 340 1.03 -25.37 -11.60
C TYR A 340 2.28 -24.72 -12.21
N TYR A 341 2.52 -23.43 -11.95
CA TYR A 341 3.63 -22.70 -12.57
C TYR A 341 4.97 -22.89 -11.88
N LEU A 342 4.98 -23.06 -10.56
CA LEU A 342 6.21 -23.11 -9.78
C LEU A 342 6.56 -24.53 -9.32
N GLY A 343 5.60 -25.46 -9.32
CA GLY A 343 5.80 -26.80 -8.74
C GLY A 343 6.04 -26.77 -7.23
N GLU A 344 5.59 -25.70 -6.56
CA GLU A 344 5.79 -25.44 -5.14
C GLU A 344 4.45 -25.48 -4.39
N GLU A 345 4.47 -25.76 -3.09
CA GLU A 345 3.30 -25.53 -2.23
C GLU A 345 3.23 -24.05 -1.80
N PRO A 346 2.01 -23.47 -1.66
CA PRO A 346 1.85 -22.10 -1.19
C PRO A 346 2.45 -21.89 0.20
N THR A 347 3.37 -20.93 0.31
CA THR A 347 4.04 -20.58 1.58
C THR A 347 3.12 -19.81 2.52
N LEU A 348 2.29 -18.94 1.95
CA LEU A 348 1.22 -18.20 2.62
C LEU A 348 -0.12 -18.76 2.14
N PRO A 349 -0.96 -19.29 3.04
CA PRO A 349 -2.29 -19.75 2.68
C PRO A 349 -3.22 -18.58 2.36
N ASN A 350 -4.23 -18.85 1.54
CA ASN A 350 -5.39 -17.97 1.42
C ASN A 350 -6.27 -18.07 2.68
N VAL A 351 -7.19 -17.14 2.82
CA VAL A 351 -8.39 -17.35 3.64
C VAL A 351 -9.23 -18.43 2.96
N ASP A 352 -9.74 -19.38 3.74
CA ASP A 352 -10.60 -20.45 3.22
C ASP A 352 -11.80 -19.83 2.49
N THR A 353 -11.95 -20.18 1.21
CA THR A 353 -12.93 -19.52 0.34
C THR A 353 -13.72 -20.56 -0.43
N TRP A 354 -15.03 -20.54 -0.26
CA TRP A 354 -15.96 -21.34 -1.03
C TRP A 354 -16.34 -20.62 -2.32
N ARG A 355 -16.24 -21.34 -3.45
CA ARG A 355 -16.74 -20.90 -4.75
C ARG A 355 -18.17 -21.40 -4.90
N LEU A 356 -19.15 -20.50 -5.01
CA LEU A 356 -20.55 -20.90 -5.03
C LEU A 356 -20.99 -21.52 -6.37
N GLU A 357 -20.13 -21.51 -7.39
CA GLU A 357 -20.32 -22.30 -8.61
C GLU A 357 -20.28 -23.81 -8.34
N ASP A 358 -19.46 -24.25 -7.39
CA ASP A 358 -19.40 -25.64 -6.93
C ASP A 358 -20.68 -25.98 -6.14
N PRO A 359 -21.49 -26.96 -6.61
CA PRO A 359 -22.72 -27.36 -5.93
C PRO A 359 -22.53 -27.80 -4.48
N GLU A 360 -21.42 -28.45 -4.14
CA GLU A 360 -21.15 -28.93 -2.78
C GLU A 360 -20.84 -27.75 -1.86
N ALA A 361 -19.92 -26.89 -2.28
CA ALA A 361 -19.59 -25.65 -1.58
C ALA A 361 -20.83 -24.74 -1.41
N ARG A 362 -21.65 -24.60 -2.45
CA ARG A 362 -22.90 -23.83 -2.39
C ARG A 362 -23.88 -24.41 -1.37
N ALA A 363 -24.05 -25.73 -1.34
CA ALA A 363 -24.94 -26.37 -0.37
C ALA A 363 -24.46 -26.12 1.06
N GLU A 364 -23.16 -26.23 1.32
CA GLU A 364 -22.57 -25.93 2.63
C GLU A 364 -22.77 -24.47 3.03
N VAL A 365 -22.46 -23.52 2.14
CA VAL A 365 -22.64 -22.09 2.40
C VAL A 365 -24.10 -21.76 2.69
N LEU A 366 -25.03 -22.31 1.91
CA LEU A 366 -26.46 -22.08 2.08
C LEU A 366 -27.02 -22.65 3.39
N ASP A 367 -26.39 -23.65 4.00
CA ASP A 367 -26.79 -24.21 5.30
C ASP A 367 -26.33 -23.34 6.47
N ARG A 368 -25.24 -22.60 6.30
CA ARG A 368 -24.54 -21.82 7.36
C ARG A 368 -24.37 -20.34 7.02
N LEU A 369 -25.31 -19.76 6.27
CA LEU A 369 -25.23 -18.36 5.80
C LEU A 369 -25.08 -17.34 6.94
N ASP A 370 -25.63 -17.64 8.12
CA ASP A 370 -25.55 -16.83 9.34
C ASP A 370 -24.19 -16.91 10.04
N GLU A 371 -23.27 -17.77 9.60
CA GLU A 371 -21.92 -17.92 10.17
C GLU A 371 -20.81 -17.36 9.25
N LEU A 372 -21.13 -17.01 8.01
CA LEU A 372 -20.16 -16.72 6.95
C LEU A 372 -20.18 -15.26 6.50
N VAL A 373 -19.11 -14.83 5.85
CA VAL A 373 -19.06 -13.57 5.10
C VAL A 373 -19.21 -13.87 3.62
N VAL A 374 -20.23 -13.29 2.98
CA VAL A 374 -20.53 -13.50 1.57
C VAL A 374 -20.22 -12.22 0.78
N LYS A 375 -19.46 -12.35 -0.31
CA LYS A 375 -18.95 -11.22 -1.10
C LYS A 375 -19.25 -11.42 -2.59
N PRO A 376 -19.68 -10.37 -3.31
CA PRO A 376 -19.77 -10.42 -4.76
C PRO A 376 -18.37 -10.42 -5.38
N VAL A 377 -18.19 -11.12 -6.50
CA VAL A 377 -16.92 -11.26 -7.24
C VAL A 377 -16.50 -9.94 -7.90
N ASP A 378 -17.45 -9.20 -8.46
CA ASP A 378 -17.25 -7.95 -9.21
C ASP A 378 -17.24 -6.68 -8.33
N GLY A 379 -17.65 -6.79 -7.06
CA GLY A 379 -17.77 -5.62 -6.18
C GLY A 379 -16.42 -5.06 -5.72
N SER A 380 -16.20 -3.76 -5.82
CA SER A 380 -15.06 -3.07 -5.19
C SER A 380 -15.47 -2.39 -3.87
N GLY A 381 -14.50 -2.18 -2.96
CA GLY A 381 -14.65 -1.29 -1.80
C GLY A 381 -15.71 -1.69 -0.76
N GLY A 382 -16.03 -2.99 -0.64
CA GLY A 382 -16.96 -3.49 0.38
C GLY A 382 -18.45 -3.37 0.04
N LYS A 383 -18.81 -2.89 -1.16
CA LYS A 383 -20.21 -2.87 -1.61
C LYS A 383 -20.73 -4.30 -1.82
N GLY A 384 -21.92 -4.57 -1.29
CA GLY A 384 -22.61 -5.86 -1.46
C GLY A 384 -22.13 -6.99 -0.54
N ILE A 385 -21.21 -6.73 0.39
CA ILE A 385 -20.77 -7.73 1.38
C ILE A 385 -21.87 -7.93 2.43
N VAL A 386 -22.18 -9.19 2.72
CA VAL A 386 -23.07 -9.56 3.84
C VAL A 386 -22.26 -10.30 4.89
N ILE A 387 -22.34 -9.84 6.13
CA ILE A 387 -21.71 -10.47 7.29
C ILE A 387 -22.80 -11.27 8.01
N GLY A 388 -22.81 -12.58 7.81
CA GLY A 388 -23.84 -13.50 8.31
C GLY A 388 -24.23 -13.26 9.77
N PRO A 389 -23.26 -13.24 10.71
CA PRO A 389 -23.57 -13.08 12.13
C PRO A 389 -24.19 -11.73 12.52
N ALA A 390 -24.04 -10.71 11.67
CA ALA A 390 -24.59 -9.38 11.88
C ALA A 390 -25.85 -9.10 11.04
N ALA A 391 -26.21 -10.01 10.12
CA ALA A 391 -27.32 -9.85 9.21
C ALA A 391 -28.65 -10.32 9.84
N SER A 392 -29.72 -9.61 9.53
CA SER A 392 -31.07 -10.01 9.89
C SER A 392 -31.54 -11.21 9.06
N ARG A 393 -32.56 -11.92 9.53
CA ARG A 393 -33.11 -13.07 8.80
C ARG A 393 -33.61 -12.70 7.41
N ALA A 394 -34.24 -11.53 7.26
CA ALA A 394 -34.74 -11.04 5.98
C ALA A 394 -33.60 -10.77 4.98
N GLU A 395 -32.47 -10.24 5.44
CA GLU A 395 -31.29 -10.02 4.61
C GLU A 395 -30.65 -11.34 4.16
N LEU A 396 -30.61 -12.34 5.05
CA LEU A 396 -30.11 -13.67 4.72
C LEU A 396 -31.01 -14.41 3.73
N ASP A 397 -32.33 -14.28 3.85
CA ASP A 397 -33.29 -14.89 2.92
C ASP A 397 -33.19 -14.23 1.53
N ALA A 398 -33.07 -12.89 1.46
CA ALA A 398 -32.84 -12.18 0.20
C ALA A 398 -31.47 -12.51 -0.41
N LEU A 399 -30.42 -12.67 0.41
CA LEU A 399 -29.11 -13.12 -0.06
C LEU A 399 -29.20 -14.51 -0.67
N ARG A 400 -29.90 -15.46 -0.02
CA ARG A 400 -30.09 -16.82 -0.53
C ARG A 400 -30.67 -16.85 -1.94
N GLU A 401 -31.69 -16.03 -2.22
CA GLU A 401 -32.29 -15.95 -3.56
C GLU A 401 -31.24 -15.50 -4.60
N ARG A 402 -30.50 -14.43 -4.30
CA ARG A 402 -29.44 -13.91 -5.18
C ARG A 402 -28.33 -14.93 -5.43
N LEU A 403 -27.94 -15.69 -4.40
CA LEU A 403 -26.92 -16.74 -4.53
C LEU A 403 -27.38 -17.92 -5.39
N LEU A 404 -28.68 -18.20 -5.45
CA LEU A 404 -29.25 -19.25 -6.30
C LEU A 404 -29.43 -18.78 -7.75
N GLU A 405 -29.71 -17.49 -7.96
CA GLU A 405 -29.87 -16.89 -9.28
C GLU A 405 -28.55 -16.78 -10.05
N ASP A 406 -27.49 -16.32 -9.39
CA ASP A 406 -26.15 -16.24 -9.99
C ASP A 406 -25.08 -16.74 -9.00
N PRO A 407 -24.91 -18.06 -8.83
CA PRO A 407 -23.93 -18.58 -7.89
C PRO A 407 -22.49 -18.19 -8.21
N ARG A 408 -22.19 -17.93 -9.48
CA ARG A 408 -20.82 -17.61 -9.93
C ARG A 408 -20.40 -16.19 -9.58
N GLY A 409 -21.36 -15.28 -9.44
CA GLY A 409 -21.14 -13.91 -9.01
C GLY A 409 -20.71 -13.77 -7.54
N TRP A 410 -20.54 -14.86 -6.78
CA TRP A 410 -20.32 -14.81 -5.33
C TRP A 410 -19.27 -15.79 -4.82
N ILE A 411 -18.60 -15.37 -3.75
CA ILE A 411 -17.74 -16.20 -2.90
C ILE A 411 -18.20 -16.10 -1.44
N ALA A 412 -17.91 -17.12 -0.65
CA ALA A 412 -18.10 -17.09 0.80
C ALA A 412 -16.80 -17.43 1.52
N GLN A 413 -16.63 -16.86 2.70
CA GLN A 413 -15.45 -17.03 3.56
C GLN A 413 -15.90 -17.16 5.01
N PRO A 414 -15.13 -17.86 5.87
CA PRO A 414 -15.39 -17.83 7.30
C PRO A 414 -15.16 -16.42 7.83
N VAL A 415 -15.79 -16.08 8.95
CA VAL A 415 -15.45 -14.85 9.67
C VAL A 415 -14.06 -15.02 10.24
N VAL A 416 -13.06 -14.44 9.58
CA VAL A 416 -11.67 -14.45 10.05
C VAL A 416 -11.57 -13.54 11.27
N GLN A 417 -11.20 -14.11 12.41
CA GLN A 417 -10.79 -13.32 13.56
C GLN A 417 -9.43 -12.69 13.28
N LEU A 418 -9.45 -11.41 12.93
CA LEU A 418 -8.25 -10.61 12.70
C LEU A 418 -7.52 -10.40 14.02
N SER A 419 -6.19 -10.50 13.99
CA SER A 419 -5.36 -10.10 15.12
C SER A 419 -5.62 -8.64 15.52
N THR A 420 -5.33 -8.34 16.79
CA THR A 420 -5.49 -7.01 17.34
C THR A 420 -4.16 -6.43 17.81
N ILE A 421 -4.06 -5.09 17.78
CA ILE A 421 -2.92 -4.35 18.32
C ILE A 421 -3.45 -3.21 19.19
N PRO A 422 -2.81 -2.91 20.33
CA PRO A 422 -3.11 -1.72 21.11
C PRO A 422 -3.03 -0.46 20.25
N THR A 423 -4.08 0.34 20.31
CA THR A 423 -4.26 1.57 19.51
C THR A 423 -4.76 2.65 20.44
N LEU A 424 -4.12 3.81 20.41
CA LEU A 424 -4.44 4.95 21.24
C LEU A 424 -5.83 5.48 20.88
N VAL A 425 -6.76 5.38 21.82
CA VAL A 425 -8.06 6.05 21.79
C VAL A 425 -8.17 7.06 22.94
N GLU A 426 -9.29 7.77 23.05
CA GLU A 426 -9.48 8.84 24.02
C GLU A 426 -9.16 8.40 25.46
N GLU A 427 -9.62 7.22 25.88
CA GLU A 427 -9.41 6.69 27.23
C GLU A 427 -8.00 6.10 27.45
N GLY A 428 -7.27 5.82 26.37
CA GLY A 428 -5.94 5.19 26.37
C GLY A 428 -5.81 4.11 25.30
N PRO A 429 -4.72 3.33 25.28
CA PRO A 429 -4.56 2.21 24.37
C PRO A 429 -5.59 1.10 24.59
N GLU A 430 -6.27 0.72 23.52
CA GLU A 430 -7.19 -0.42 23.46
C GLU A 430 -6.91 -1.30 22.24
N SER A 431 -7.19 -2.61 22.33
CA SER A 431 -7.04 -3.53 21.20
C SER A 431 -7.97 -3.16 20.05
N ARG A 432 -7.42 -3.07 18.83
CA ARG A 432 -8.14 -2.84 17.58
C ARG A 432 -7.65 -3.79 16.50
N HIS A 433 -8.54 -4.20 15.60
CA HIS A 433 -8.20 -5.13 14.51
C HIS A 433 -7.31 -4.45 13.47
N VAL A 434 -6.37 -5.23 12.93
CA VAL A 434 -5.41 -4.74 11.94
C VAL A 434 -5.26 -5.69 10.76
N ASP A 435 -4.82 -5.14 9.64
CA ASP A 435 -4.28 -5.90 8.52
C ASP A 435 -2.88 -5.38 8.13
N LEU A 436 -2.26 -5.99 7.13
CA LEU A 436 -0.97 -5.59 6.60
C LEU A 436 -0.96 -5.68 5.09
N ARG A 437 -0.54 -4.62 4.42
CA ARG A 437 -0.18 -4.63 2.99
C ARG A 437 1.34 -4.50 2.82
N PRO A 438 2.12 -5.60 2.74
CA PRO A 438 3.43 -5.56 2.11
C PRO A 438 3.36 -5.09 0.66
N PHE A 439 4.41 -4.41 0.23
CA PHE A 439 4.63 -4.05 -1.16
C PHE A 439 5.82 -4.83 -1.71
N ALA A 440 5.67 -5.39 -2.91
CA ALA A 440 6.76 -6.07 -3.61
C ALA A 440 7.04 -5.40 -4.95
N LEU A 441 8.33 -5.32 -5.29
CA LEU A 441 8.86 -4.78 -6.53
C LEU A 441 9.44 -5.90 -7.36
N ASN A 442 8.97 -6.08 -8.59
CA ASN A 442 9.50 -7.04 -9.54
C ASN A 442 10.43 -6.31 -10.52
N SER A 443 11.68 -6.78 -10.58
CA SER A 443 12.71 -6.27 -11.51
C SER A 443 12.97 -7.19 -12.70
N GLY A 444 12.22 -8.30 -12.81
CA GLY A 444 12.44 -9.37 -13.79
C GLY A 444 13.27 -10.51 -13.20
N ASP A 445 14.45 -10.18 -12.66
CA ASP A 445 15.35 -11.17 -12.07
C ASP A 445 15.02 -11.49 -10.61
N ASP A 446 14.45 -10.53 -9.88
CA ASP A 446 14.11 -10.65 -8.46
C ASP A 446 12.80 -9.95 -8.12
N VAL A 447 12.08 -10.53 -7.14
CA VAL A 447 10.91 -9.94 -6.50
C VAL A 447 11.28 -9.53 -5.08
N TRP A 448 11.61 -8.25 -4.92
CA TRP A 448 12.01 -7.69 -3.63
C TRP A 448 10.79 -7.22 -2.84
N VAL A 449 10.61 -7.75 -1.62
CA VAL A 449 9.54 -7.34 -0.70
C VAL A 449 10.06 -6.31 0.29
N LEU A 450 9.43 -5.13 0.30
CA LEU A 450 9.73 -4.04 1.24
C LEU A 450 9.63 -4.55 2.68
N PRO A 451 10.68 -4.47 3.53
CA PRO A 451 10.63 -4.95 4.92
C PRO A 451 9.80 -4.04 5.84
N GLY A 452 8.49 -4.10 5.63
CA GLY A 452 7.45 -3.28 6.22
C GLY A 452 6.19 -3.38 5.37
N GLY A 453 5.26 -2.48 5.60
CA GLY A 453 4.00 -2.45 4.86
C GLY A 453 3.04 -1.47 5.49
N LEU A 454 1.94 -1.20 4.79
CA LEU A 454 0.89 -0.38 5.35
C LEU A 454 0.06 -1.25 6.30
N THR A 455 0.19 -1.02 7.60
CA THR A 455 -0.74 -1.58 8.59
C THR A 455 -1.94 -0.65 8.68
N ARG A 456 -3.14 -1.13 8.34
CA ARG A 456 -4.39 -0.40 8.57
C ARG A 456 -5.04 -0.88 9.87
N VAL A 457 -5.73 0.02 10.56
CA VAL A 457 -6.42 -0.28 11.81
C VAL A 457 -7.88 0.17 11.75
N ALA A 458 -8.79 -0.70 12.19
CA ALA A 458 -10.19 -0.34 12.39
C ALA A 458 -10.33 0.43 13.70
N LEU A 459 -10.50 1.76 13.63
CA LEU A 459 -10.56 2.61 14.82
C LEU A 459 -11.85 2.41 15.65
N PRO A 460 -13.04 2.21 15.05
CA PRO A 460 -14.25 1.95 15.82
C PRO A 460 -14.16 0.64 16.61
N ARG A 461 -14.67 0.66 17.84
CA ARG A 461 -14.60 -0.48 18.75
C ARG A 461 -15.39 -1.67 18.19
N GLY A 462 -14.72 -2.82 18.06
CA GLY A 462 -15.33 -4.07 17.60
C GLY A 462 -15.57 -4.15 16.09
N GLU A 463 -15.14 -3.16 15.30
CA GLU A 463 -15.26 -3.21 13.86
C GLU A 463 -14.16 -4.09 13.24
N MET A 464 -14.56 -5.02 12.39
CA MET A 464 -13.66 -5.94 11.67
C MET A 464 -13.22 -5.37 10.31
N ILE A 465 -13.85 -4.29 9.86
CA ILE A 465 -13.60 -3.69 8.55
C ILE A 465 -12.55 -2.60 8.68
N VAL A 466 -11.34 -2.90 8.22
CA VAL A 466 -10.17 -2.01 8.27
C VAL A 466 -10.06 -1.08 7.04
N ASN A 467 -11.14 -0.90 6.28
CA ASN A 467 -11.11 -0.09 5.07
C ASN A 467 -10.97 1.40 5.42
N SER A 468 -10.00 2.08 4.81
CA SER A 468 -9.74 3.51 4.99
C SER A 468 -10.99 4.35 4.72
N SER A 469 -11.82 3.95 3.76
CA SER A 469 -13.09 4.64 3.42
C SER A 469 -14.16 4.61 4.53
N ARG A 470 -13.93 3.87 5.62
CA ARG A 470 -14.80 3.80 6.81
C ARG A 470 -14.13 4.33 8.08
N GLY A 471 -13.08 5.16 7.95
CA GLY A 471 -12.47 5.82 9.10
C GLY A 471 -11.36 4.98 9.75
N GLY A 472 -10.70 4.15 8.96
CA GLY A 472 -9.51 3.41 9.39
C GLY A 472 -8.29 4.33 9.54
N GLY A 473 -7.42 4.02 10.51
CA GLY A 473 -6.12 4.67 10.68
C GLY A 473 -4.98 3.80 10.12
N SER A 474 -3.74 4.25 10.31
CA SER A 474 -2.54 3.46 10.03
C SER A 474 -1.57 3.41 11.19
N LYS A 475 -0.69 2.40 11.15
CA LYS A 475 0.46 2.25 12.04
C LYS A 475 1.73 2.10 11.22
N ASP A 476 2.86 2.51 11.78
CA ASP A 476 4.17 2.08 11.26
C ASP A 476 4.34 0.58 11.50
N THR A 477 4.91 -0.13 10.52
CA THR A 477 5.19 -1.57 10.59
C THR A 477 6.68 -1.81 10.69
N TRP A 478 7.13 -2.28 11.84
CA TRP A 478 8.52 -2.55 12.15
C TRP A 478 8.86 -4.00 11.89
N VAL A 479 9.69 -4.23 10.88
CA VAL A 479 10.35 -5.52 10.68
C VAL A 479 11.69 -5.47 11.39
N LEU A 480 11.88 -6.34 12.37
CA LEU A 480 13.14 -6.47 13.06
C LEU A 480 14.18 -7.15 12.16
N ALA A 481 15.43 -6.70 12.21
CA ALA A 481 16.54 -7.46 11.65
C ALA A 481 16.77 -8.71 12.50
N ALA A 482 17.30 -9.78 11.90
CA ALA A 482 17.73 -10.92 12.68
C ALA A 482 18.83 -10.46 13.64
N ASP A 483 18.76 -10.89 14.90
CA ASP A 483 19.88 -10.72 15.81
C ASP A 483 21.10 -11.35 15.15
N HIS A 484 22.12 -10.53 14.88
CA HIS A 484 23.44 -11.07 14.67
C HIS A 484 23.87 -11.69 16.00
N ALA A 485 23.59 -12.99 16.17
CA ALA A 485 24.18 -13.78 17.23
C ALA A 485 25.70 -13.56 17.16
N ALA A 486 26.22 -12.76 18.08
CA ALA A 486 27.62 -12.53 18.41
C ALA A 486 28.63 -13.01 17.34
N SER A 487 28.77 -12.27 16.23
CA SER A 487 30.06 -12.26 15.55
C SER A 487 31.02 -11.59 16.52
N GLY A 488 32.03 -12.33 16.98
CA GLY A 488 33.01 -11.94 18.00
C GLY A 488 33.67 -10.58 17.76
N PRO A 489 34.43 -10.07 18.74
CA PRO A 489 34.81 -8.66 18.80
C PRO A 489 35.48 -8.23 17.50
N ALA A 490 34.83 -7.31 16.79
CA ALA A 490 35.43 -6.60 15.68
C ALA A 490 36.74 -6.00 16.18
N ALA A 491 37.85 -6.40 15.54
CA ALA A 491 39.17 -5.91 15.86
C ALA A 491 39.15 -4.37 15.85
N SER A 492 39.70 -3.78 16.92
CA SER A 492 39.81 -2.34 17.09
C SER A 492 40.47 -1.68 15.87
N PRO A 493 40.06 -0.46 15.48
CA PRO A 493 40.74 0.26 14.42
C PRO A 493 42.17 0.57 14.87
N VAL A 494 43.13 0.08 14.10
CA VAL A 494 44.55 0.38 14.27
C VAL A 494 44.73 1.89 14.08
N ARG A 495 45.18 2.56 15.15
CA ARG A 495 45.74 3.92 15.08
C ARG A 495 46.97 3.89 14.17
N ALA A 496 46.85 4.40 12.96
CA ALA A 496 48.01 4.72 12.14
C ALA A 496 48.68 5.97 12.72
N GLN A 497 49.89 5.79 13.24
CA GLN A 497 50.80 6.86 13.60
C GLN A 497 51.31 7.54 12.33
N SER A 498 51.24 8.87 12.31
CA SER A 498 51.86 9.73 11.31
C SER A 498 53.39 9.65 11.38
N GLN A 499 54.02 9.25 10.28
CA GLN A 499 55.40 9.64 9.95
C GLN A 499 55.41 10.35 8.61
N ALA A 500 56.02 11.53 8.62
CA ALA A 500 56.15 12.47 7.52
C ALA A 500 57.04 11.92 6.39
N SER A 501 56.73 12.28 5.14
CA SER A 501 57.48 13.24 4.30
C SER A 501 57.38 12.94 2.80
N LEU A 502 57.43 14.04 2.03
CA LEU A 502 57.68 14.21 0.58
C LEU A 502 56.47 14.41 -0.35
N GLU A 503 56.09 15.69 -0.47
CA GLU A 503 55.99 16.52 -1.69
C GLU A 503 55.38 15.91 -2.98
N GLU A 504 54.23 16.43 -3.43
CA GLU A 504 54.08 17.37 -4.56
C GLU A 504 52.60 17.55 -4.98
N GLY A 505 52.17 18.82 -5.07
CA GLY A 505 51.24 19.37 -6.08
C GLY A 505 49.75 19.02 -6.06
N ILE A 506 48.91 20.00 -5.70
CA ILE A 506 47.91 20.68 -6.57
C ILE A 506 46.84 21.38 -5.70
N GLU A 507 46.50 22.62 -6.08
CA GLU A 507 45.73 23.66 -5.38
C GLU A 507 44.24 23.34 -5.15
N ASP A 508 43.73 23.86 -4.03
CA ASP A 508 42.34 23.87 -3.56
C ASP A 508 41.75 25.28 -3.73
N PRO A 509 40.61 25.47 -4.43
CA PRO A 509 39.98 26.78 -4.57
C PRO A 509 38.57 26.80 -3.95
N THR A 510 38.44 27.12 -2.67
CA THR A 510 37.22 27.77 -2.14
C THR A 510 37.53 28.56 -0.87
N ASP A 511 37.82 29.85 -1.02
CA ASP A 511 37.43 30.88 -0.07
C ASP A 511 37.35 32.20 -0.84
N ASP A 512 36.20 32.87 -0.78
CA ASP A 512 36.14 34.33 -0.65
C ASP A 512 34.69 34.83 -0.53
N SER A 513 34.53 35.58 0.55
CA SER A 513 33.48 36.51 0.97
C SER A 513 32.77 37.31 -0.13
N TYR A 514 31.45 37.48 0.03
CA TYR A 514 30.64 38.47 -0.70
C TYR A 514 30.44 39.74 0.15
N ASP A 515 30.94 40.85 -0.36
CA ASP A 515 30.65 42.23 0.07
C ASP A 515 29.37 42.78 -0.60
N GLU A 516 28.74 43.71 0.11
CA GLU A 516 27.61 44.57 -0.27
C GLU A 516 27.83 45.32 -1.60
N PHE A 517 26.76 45.66 -2.33
CA PHE A 517 26.47 47.06 -2.74
C PHE A 517 25.10 47.22 -3.46
N GLU A 518 24.36 48.18 -2.91
CA GLU A 518 23.27 49.08 -3.34
C GLU A 518 22.47 48.94 -4.66
N ASP A 519 21.18 49.18 -4.45
CA ASP A 519 20.03 49.35 -5.36
C ASP A 519 19.88 50.81 -5.87
N PRO A 520 19.46 51.02 -7.14
CA PRO A 520 18.80 52.25 -7.58
C PRO A 520 17.29 52.06 -7.88
N ARG A 521 16.52 52.77 -7.06
CA ARG A 521 15.08 53.13 -7.13
C ARG A 521 14.56 53.49 -8.53
N GLU A 522 13.29 53.23 -8.85
CA GLU A 522 12.14 54.16 -8.60
C GLU A 522 10.79 53.69 -9.21
N GLU A 523 9.75 53.87 -8.39
CA GLU A 523 8.33 54.21 -8.66
C GLU A 523 7.45 53.46 -9.69
N HIS A 524 6.38 52.82 -9.17
CA HIS A 524 5.01 53.28 -9.40
C HIS A 524 4.05 52.71 -8.32
N GLY A 525 3.25 53.58 -7.70
CA GLY A 525 2.33 53.23 -6.62
C GLY A 525 0.91 52.87 -7.06
N ALA A 526 0.17 52.22 -6.15
CA ALA A 526 -1.29 52.25 -6.05
C ALA A 526 -1.74 51.84 -4.64
N GLU A 527 -2.87 52.39 -4.20
CA GLU A 527 -3.35 52.55 -2.83
C GLU A 527 -4.15 51.36 -2.23
N ARG A 528 -4.04 51.23 -0.89
CA ARG A 528 -5.06 50.89 0.14
C ARG A 528 -5.88 49.58 0.07
N ALA A 529 -5.81 48.80 1.15
CA ALA A 529 -6.93 48.58 2.09
C ALA A 529 -6.45 47.85 3.38
N ASP A 530 -6.97 48.27 4.53
CA ASP A 530 -6.71 47.73 5.88
C ASP A 530 -7.14 46.24 6.02
N GLU A 531 -6.26 45.40 6.58
CA GLU A 531 -6.60 44.08 7.13
C GLU A 531 -6.96 44.21 8.63
N PRO A 532 -8.08 43.62 9.11
CA PRO A 532 -8.34 43.49 10.53
C PRO A 532 -7.71 42.22 11.14
N ASP A 533 -7.27 42.35 12.40
CA ASP A 533 -6.67 41.29 13.24
C ASP A 533 -7.49 39.98 13.31
N PRO A 534 -6.82 38.81 13.50
CA PRO A 534 -7.49 37.53 13.52
C PRO A 534 -8.28 37.31 14.81
N VAL A 535 -9.59 37.10 14.68
CA VAL A 535 -10.49 36.67 15.75
C VAL A 535 -10.27 35.18 16.03
N THR A 536 -9.80 34.90 17.23
CA THR A 536 -9.86 33.59 17.87
C THR A 536 -11.33 33.19 18.09
N SER A 537 -11.74 32.03 17.59
CA SER A 537 -12.97 31.38 18.06
C SER A 537 -12.87 29.86 17.98
N ALA A 538 -13.00 29.25 19.15
CA ALA A 538 -13.23 27.83 19.35
C ALA A 538 -14.57 27.42 18.72
N ILE A 539 -14.63 26.25 18.10
CA ILE A 539 -15.86 25.67 17.57
C ILE A 539 -16.30 24.52 18.51
N PRO A 540 -17.50 24.58 19.09
CA PRO A 540 -18.09 23.50 19.88
C PRO A 540 -18.72 22.42 18.98
N LEU A 541 -18.74 21.19 19.51
CA LEU A 541 -19.46 20.02 18.98
C LEU A 541 -20.97 20.33 18.86
N ILE A 542 -21.57 19.98 17.73
CA ILE A 542 -23.02 20.00 17.52
C ILE A 542 -23.51 18.58 17.30
N ASP A 543 -24.47 18.18 18.14
CA ASP A 543 -25.27 16.96 18.06
C ASP A 543 -26.07 16.88 16.75
N VAL A 544 -26.06 15.71 16.12
CA VAL A 544 -26.92 15.41 14.96
C VAL A 544 -28.18 14.73 15.47
N GLU A 545 -29.23 15.51 15.70
CA GLU A 545 -30.62 15.03 15.74
C GLU A 545 -31.26 15.13 14.35
N GLU A 546 -32.05 14.09 14.08
CA GLU A 546 -32.95 13.78 12.97
C GLU A 546 -33.42 14.94 12.06
N ALA A 547 -33.38 14.69 10.75
CA ALA A 547 -34.31 15.31 9.80
C ALA A 547 -34.91 14.26 8.86
N PRO A 548 -36.20 14.38 8.47
CA PRO A 548 -37.02 13.26 8.07
C PRO A 548 -37.22 13.13 6.54
N HIS A 549 -37.78 11.97 6.22
CA HIS A 549 -38.35 11.52 4.96
C HIS A 549 -39.28 12.50 4.21
N ASP A 550 -39.27 12.31 2.87
CA ASP A 550 -40.28 12.61 1.84
C ASP A 550 -40.36 14.02 1.21
N ALA A 551 -40.08 14.12 -0.12
CA ALA A 551 -41.13 14.06 -1.16
C ALA A 551 -40.62 14.46 -2.58
N GLN A 552 -41.08 13.67 -3.56
CA GLN A 552 -41.09 13.82 -5.05
C GLN A 552 -39.86 13.42 -5.86
#